data_AF-A0A8T2XL65-F1
#
_entry.id   AF-A0A8T2XL65-F1
#
_cell.length_a   1.000
_cell.length_b   1.000
_cell.length_c   1.000
_cell.angle_alpha   90.00
_cell.angle_beta   90.00
_cell.angle_gamma   90.00
#
_symmetry.space_group_name_H-M   'P 1'
#
loop_
_entity.id
_entity.type
_entity.pdbx_description
1 polymer ?
#
loop_
_entity_poly.entity_id
_entity_poly.type
_entity_poly.pdbx_seq_one_letter_code
_entity_poly.pdbx_strand_id
1 'polypeptide(L)'
;MPAFRSILNKARKEGVRLHNLSSHCWINESAQRNREKLLCRSRQRHQIFWLIDWNKEFGFVGNRFFLPKCTQEAIHSFPKQEDILQWLTDEVKVATVNVHDYAVAVTNHFNSNRKKAIAYACFLYQSFLQGYLPKNQVGSLCGKMPLVDSYGHVTTVRSGVLVPANGSKWVELIGYNTWNKKTYIELGEDYLHPACFAGTCKSGKQFMEFLSTHVKAADIPHISPPKAGIPTTCLYVVMHHHHPTTPSGTT
;
A
#
# COMPACT_ATOMS: atom_id res chain seq x y z
N MET A 1 5.44 -16.67 26.59
CA MET A 1 5.31 -18.15 26.55
C MET A 1 4.03 -18.74 27.16
N PRO A 2 3.27 -18.11 28.09
CA PRO A 2 2.03 -18.70 28.64
C PRO A 2 0.96 -19.00 27.58
N ALA A 3 0.75 -18.09 26.62
CA ALA A 3 -0.29 -18.20 25.61
C ALA A 3 -0.16 -19.47 24.72
N PHE A 4 1.03 -19.78 24.22
CA PHE A 4 1.24 -20.94 23.34
C PHE A 4 0.98 -22.28 24.05
N ARG A 5 1.44 -22.45 25.29
CA ARG A 5 1.14 -23.64 26.10
C ARG A 5 -0.35 -23.72 26.42
N SER A 6 -0.99 -22.59 26.70
CA SER A 6 -2.44 -22.52 26.91
C SER A 6 -3.21 -22.98 25.66
N ILE A 7 -2.82 -22.50 24.47
CA ILE A 7 -3.40 -22.90 23.17
C ILE A 7 -3.27 -24.41 22.96
N LEU A 8 -2.07 -24.96 23.16
CA LEU A 8 -1.81 -26.40 23.03
C LEU A 8 -2.65 -27.24 24.00
N ASN A 9 -2.74 -26.81 25.26
CA ASN A 9 -3.48 -27.53 26.30
C ASN A 9 -4.99 -27.51 26.03
N LYS A 10 -5.56 -26.37 25.63
CA LYS A 10 -6.98 -26.27 25.28
C LYS A 10 -7.28 -27.05 24.00
N ALA A 11 -6.46 -26.92 22.96
CA ALA A 11 -6.59 -27.70 21.73
C ALA A 11 -6.60 -29.20 21.99
N ARG A 12 -5.70 -29.70 22.86
CA ARG A 12 -5.68 -31.11 23.27
C ARG A 12 -6.95 -31.51 24.03
N LYS A 13 -7.44 -30.66 24.95
CA LYS A 13 -8.69 -30.90 25.69
C LYS A 13 -9.92 -30.98 24.77
N GLU A 14 -9.97 -30.12 23.75
CA GLU A 14 -11.04 -30.13 22.76
C GLU A 14 -10.85 -31.21 21.68
N GLY A 15 -9.79 -32.02 21.73
CA GLY A 15 -9.56 -33.10 20.76
C GLY A 15 -8.93 -32.65 19.43
N VAL A 16 -8.44 -31.40 19.35
CA VAL A 16 -7.70 -30.90 18.19
C VAL A 16 -6.26 -31.41 18.21
N ARG A 17 -5.92 -32.23 17.22
CA ARG A 17 -4.55 -32.72 17.01
C ARG A 17 -3.74 -31.71 16.21
N LEU A 18 -3.11 -30.78 16.92
CA LEU A 18 -2.14 -29.84 16.34
C LEU A 18 -0.76 -30.49 16.12
N HIS A 19 -0.74 -31.58 15.34
CA HIS A 19 0.49 -32.21 14.88
C HIS A 19 1.26 -31.19 14.04
N ASN A 20 2.55 -30.98 14.33
CA ASN A 20 3.43 -29.97 13.72
C ASN A 20 3.36 -28.54 14.27
N LEU A 21 2.83 -28.32 15.48
CA LEU A 21 3.15 -27.11 16.23
C LEU A 21 4.60 -27.15 16.75
N SER A 22 5.58 -27.06 15.85
CA SER A 22 6.95 -26.85 16.28
C SER A 22 7.04 -25.44 16.89
N SER A 23 7.51 -25.37 18.13
CA SER A 23 7.84 -24.13 18.82
C SER A 23 8.81 -23.25 18.01
N HIS A 24 9.56 -23.85 17.09
CA HIS A 24 10.55 -23.19 16.24
C HIS A 24 9.99 -22.05 15.38
N CYS A 25 8.73 -22.11 14.90
CA CYS A 25 8.16 -21.00 14.11
C CYS A 25 7.81 -19.76 14.95
N TRP A 26 7.70 -19.87 16.27
CA TRP A 26 7.43 -18.73 17.17
C TRP A 26 8.72 -18.08 17.70
N ILE A 27 9.85 -18.80 17.67
CA ILE A 27 10.98 -18.52 18.57
C ILE A 27 11.92 -17.41 18.06
N ASN A 28 12.13 -17.20 16.76
CA ASN A 28 13.33 -16.44 16.34
C ASN A 28 13.18 -14.93 16.03
N GLU A 29 11.99 -14.37 15.85
CA GLU A 29 11.84 -12.94 15.48
C GLU A 29 11.22 -12.07 16.58
N SER A 30 10.99 -12.65 17.77
CA SER A 30 10.17 -12.03 18.82
C SER A 30 10.95 -11.36 19.95
N ALA A 31 12.29 -11.42 19.95
CA ALA A 31 13.13 -11.00 21.07
C ALA A 31 13.43 -9.49 21.14
N GLN A 32 13.11 -8.69 20.12
CA GLN A 32 13.70 -7.34 20.00
C GLN A 32 12.81 -6.12 20.27
N ARG A 33 11.52 -6.24 20.63
CA ARG A 33 10.68 -5.03 20.88
C ARG A 33 9.73 -5.18 22.08
N ASN A 34 9.97 -4.37 23.12
CA ASN A 34 9.16 -4.19 24.34
C ASN A 34 7.81 -3.47 24.09
N ARG A 35 7.12 -3.76 22.98
CA ARG A 35 5.77 -3.25 22.73
C ARG A 35 4.77 -4.39 22.81
N GLU A 36 3.53 -4.09 23.20
CA GLU A 36 2.43 -5.05 23.21
C GLU A 36 2.35 -5.75 21.84
N LYS A 37 2.43 -7.08 21.88
CA LYS A 37 2.40 -7.94 20.70
C LYS A 37 0.95 -8.29 20.41
N LEU A 38 0.51 -8.06 19.18
CA LEU A 38 -0.84 -8.40 18.77
C LEU A 38 -0.83 -9.74 18.02
N LEU A 39 -1.32 -10.79 18.67
CA LEU A 39 -1.52 -12.08 18.02
C LEU A 39 -2.72 -11.97 17.06
N CYS A 40 -2.53 -12.39 15.83
CA CYS A 40 -3.53 -12.29 14.77
C CYS A 40 -3.85 -13.68 14.18
N ARG A 41 -5.06 -13.84 13.67
CA ARG A 41 -5.45 -14.92 12.79
C ARG A 41 -6.16 -14.37 11.56
N SER A 42 -6.12 -15.11 10.47
CA SER A 42 -6.93 -14.82 9.31
C SER A 42 -8.39 -15.13 9.62
N ARG A 43 -9.29 -14.24 9.15
CA ARG A 43 -10.73 -14.50 9.16
C ARG A 43 -11.11 -15.61 8.19
N GLN A 44 -10.45 -15.68 7.04
CA GLN A 44 -10.78 -16.61 5.97
C GLN A 44 -9.63 -17.58 5.70
N ARG A 45 -9.95 -18.87 5.57
CA ARG A 45 -8.96 -19.93 5.38
C ARG A 45 -8.05 -19.70 4.18
N HIS A 46 -8.61 -19.30 3.05
CA HIS A 46 -7.85 -19.07 1.81
C HIS A 46 -6.94 -17.83 1.87
N GLN A 47 -7.11 -16.94 2.86
CA GLN A 47 -6.29 -15.74 3.07
C GLN A 47 -5.15 -15.95 4.08
N ILE A 48 -5.06 -17.13 4.73
CA ILE A 48 -4.06 -17.42 5.77
C ILE A 48 -2.64 -17.17 5.24
N PHE A 49 -2.30 -17.79 4.12
CA PHE A 49 -0.98 -17.68 3.52
C PHE A 49 -0.67 -16.24 3.10
N TRP A 50 -1.66 -15.58 2.48
CA TRP A 50 -1.58 -14.19 2.05
C TRP A 50 -1.19 -13.25 3.20
N LEU A 51 -1.93 -13.29 4.30
CA LEU A 51 -1.69 -12.40 5.44
C LEU A 51 -0.37 -12.71 6.15
N ILE A 52 0.03 -13.99 6.25
CA ILE A 52 1.29 -14.37 6.88
C ILE A 52 2.48 -13.82 6.08
N ASP A 53 2.49 -14.04 4.77
CA ASP A 53 3.65 -13.71 3.93
C ASP A 53 3.79 -12.21 3.71
N TRP A 54 2.68 -11.50 3.45
CA TRP A 54 2.71 -10.05 3.39
C TRP A 54 3.09 -9.42 4.74
N ASN A 55 2.71 -10.03 5.86
CA ASN A 55 3.14 -9.52 7.16
C ASN A 55 4.64 -9.67 7.43
N LYS A 56 5.26 -10.71 6.89
CA LYS A 56 6.73 -10.83 6.88
C LYS A 56 7.37 -9.77 5.97
N GLU A 57 6.85 -9.59 4.76
CA GLU A 57 7.34 -8.59 3.79
C GLU A 57 7.32 -7.17 4.39
N PHE A 58 6.27 -6.82 5.13
CA PHE A 58 6.19 -5.52 5.79
C PHE A 58 6.98 -5.42 7.10
N GLY A 59 7.57 -6.51 7.57
CA GLY A 59 8.34 -6.57 8.81
C GLY A 59 7.48 -6.44 10.06
N PHE A 60 6.40 -7.22 10.14
CA PHE A 60 5.51 -7.34 11.31
C PHE A 60 4.90 -6.02 11.77
N VAL A 61 4.22 -5.34 10.84
CA VAL A 61 3.67 -4.01 11.04
C VAL A 61 2.71 -3.96 12.24
N GLY A 62 2.86 -2.93 13.08
CA GLY A 62 2.07 -2.78 14.30
C GLY A 62 2.32 -3.89 15.33
N ASN A 63 3.47 -4.57 15.29
CA ASN A 63 3.79 -5.74 16.11
C ASN A 63 2.74 -6.86 15.96
N ARG A 64 2.20 -7.04 14.76
CA ARG A 64 1.24 -8.09 14.45
C ARG A 64 1.96 -9.39 14.13
N PHE A 65 1.58 -10.45 14.82
CA PHE A 65 2.13 -11.80 14.61
C PHE A 65 1.00 -12.76 14.32
N PHE A 66 0.95 -13.28 13.10
CA PHE A 66 -0.07 -14.24 12.73
C PHE A 66 0.24 -15.62 13.31
N LEU A 67 -0.81 -16.33 13.76
CA LEU A 67 -0.71 -17.73 14.13
C LEU A 67 -0.15 -18.56 12.96
N PRO A 68 0.63 -19.62 13.22
CA PRO A 68 1.17 -20.45 12.15
C PRO A 68 0.07 -21.03 11.26
N LYS A 69 0.38 -21.19 9.97
CA LYS A 69 -0.54 -21.73 8.95
C LYS A 69 -1.16 -23.05 9.41
N CYS A 70 -0.33 -24.01 9.82
CA CYS A 70 -0.79 -25.33 10.29
C CYS A 70 -1.78 -25.23 11.46
N THR A 71 -1.57 -24.28 12.38
CA THR A 71 -2.48 -24.03 13.51
C THR A 71 -3.84 -23.54 13.01
N GLN A 72 -3.83 -22.54 12.13
CA GLN A 72 -5.06 -21.96 11.61
C GLN A 72 -5.85 -22.98 10.77
N GLU A 73 -5.15 -23.77 9.95
CA GLU A 73 -5.76 -24.83 9.13
C GLU A 73 -6.33 -25.97 9.98
N ALA A 74 -5.61 -26.40 11.01
CA ALA A 74 -6.11 -27.44 11.91
C ALA A 74 -7.35 -26.97 12.70
N ILE A 75 -7.39 -25.70 13.11
CA ILE A 75 -8.60 -25.11 13.71
C ILE A 75 -9.75 -25.14 12.70
N HIS A 76 -9.51 -24.71 11.46
CA HIS A 76 -10.56 -24.68 10.43
C HIS A 76 -11.10 -26.06 10.03
N SER A 77 -10.31 -27.10 10.19
CA SER A 77 -10.73 -28.49 9.91
C SER A 77 -11.45 -29.14 11.10
N PHE A 78 -11.56 -28.46 12.24
CA PHE A 78 -12.11 -29.04 13.46
C PHE A 78 -13.62 -28.79 13.59
N PRO A 79 -14.45 -29.81 13.89
CA PRO A 79 -15.91 -29.64 13.96
C PRO A 79 -16.41 -28.58 14.95
N LYS A 80 -15.71 -28.38 16.08
CA LYS A 80 -16.04 -27.34 17.07
C LYS A 80 -15.09 -26.13 16.97
N GLN A 81 -14.74 -25.72 15.75
CA GLN A 81 -13.83 -24.60 15.54
C GLN A 81 -14.28 -23.33 16.26
N GLU A 82 -15.59 -23.05 16.30
CA GLU A 82 -16.12 -21.81 16.89
C GLU A 82 -15.82 -21.71 18.39
N ASP A 83 -15.92 -22.81 19.15
CA ASP A 83 -15.57 -22.83 20.58
C ASP A 83 -14.10 -22.46 20.80
N ILE A 84 -13.21 -22.90 19.90
CA ILE A 84 -11.78 -22.60 19.95
C ILE A 84 -11.50 -21.16 19.51
N LEU A 85 -12.19 -20.67 18.48
CA LEU A 85 -12.06 -19.29 18.01
C LEU A 85 -12.53 -18.29 19.06
N GLN A 86 -13.66 -18.57 19.71
CA GLN A 86 -14.19 -17.79 20.81
C GLN A 86 -13.21 -17.77 21.97
N TRP A 87 -12.73 -18.94 22.40
CA TRP A 87 -11.72 -19.05 23.46
C TRP A 87 -10.41 -18.31 23.12
N LEU A 88 -9.91 -18.41 21.88
CA LEU A 88 -8.72 -17.67 21.44
C LEU A 88 -8.92 -16.15 21.51
N THR A 89 -10.14 -15.68 21.22
CA THR A 89 -10.51 -14.27 21.29
C THR A 89 -10.62 -13.80 22.75
N ASP A 90 -11.29 -14.58 23.59
CA ASP A 90 -11.62 -14.17 24.97
C ASP A 90 -10.44 -14.33 25.93
N GLU A 91 -9.72 -15.45 25.86
CA GLU A 91 -8.68 -15.80 26.82
C GLU A 91 -7.27 -15.41 26.36
N VAL A 92 -7.01 -15.53 25.05
CA VAL A 92 -5.67 -15.26 24.47
C VAL A 92 -5.61 -13.90 23.77
N LYS A 93 -6.75 -13.23 23.58
CA LYS A 93 -6.88 -11.94 22.90
C LYS A 93 -6.32 -11.97 21.47
N VAL A 94 -6.51 -13.09 20.76
CA VAL A 94 -6.13 -13.20 19.34
C VAL A 94 -7.10 -12.40 18.48
N ALA A 95 -6.58 -11.43 17.74
CA ALA A 95 -7.36 -10.64 16.80
C ALA A 95 -7.71 -11.45 15.54
N THR A 96 -8.96 -11.37 15.11
CA THR A 96 -9.38 -11.88 13.80
C THR A 96 -9.27 -10.77 12.77
N VAL A 97 -8.48 -11.00 11.72
CA VAL A 97 -8.08 -9.97 10.75
C VAL A 97 -8.41 -10.45 9.34
N ASN A 98 -9.04 -9.59 8.54
CA ASN A 98 -9.19 -9.80 7.10
C ASN A 98 -8.17 -8.92 6.30
N VAL A 99 -8.07 -9.11 4.98
CA VAL A 99 -7.12 -8.36 4.14
C VAL A 99 -7.34 -6.84 4.18
N HIS A 100 -8.58 -6.37 4.28
CA HIS A 100 -8.89 -4.94 4.41
C HIS A 100 -8.43 -4.38 5.76
N ASP A 101 -8.78 -5.04 6.87
CA ASP A 101 -8.36 -4.64 8.22
C ASP A 101 -6.83 -4.58 8.33
N TYR A 102 -6.17 -5.56 7.71
CA TYR A 102 -4.71 -5.60 7.62
C TYR A 102 -4.17 -4.44 6.79
N ALA A 103 -4.75 -4.14 5.63
CA ALA A 103 -4.35 -3.03 4.78
C ALA A 103 -4.42 -1.69 5.51
N VAL A 104 -5.50 -1.46 6.28
CA VAL A 104 -5.69 -0.27 7.12
C VAL A 104 -4.61 -0.20 8.20
N ALA A 105 -4.33 -1.32 8.87
CA ALA A 105 -3.28 -1.38 9.88
C ALA A 105 -1.89 -1.05 9.29
N VAL A 106 -1.60 -1.52 8.07
CA VAL A 106 -0.34 -1.20 7.40
C VAL A 106 -0.21 0.30 7.13
N THR A 107 -1.28 0.96 6.65
CA THR A 107 -1.29 2.42 6.46
C THR A 107 -1.05 3.19 7.75
N ASN A 108 -1.68 2.77 8.86
CA ASN A 108 -1.60 3.48 10.14
C ASN A 108 -0.21 3.38 10.81
N HIS A 109 0.58 2.37 10.46
CA HIS A 109 1.91 2.13 11.02
C HIS A 109 3.02 2.29 9.98
N PHE A 110 2.72 2.98 8.88
CA PHE A 110 3.63 3.16 7.77
C PHE A 110 4.79 4.10 8.16
N ASN A 111 6.04 3.72 7.87
CA ASN A 111 7.24 4.43 8.35
C ASN A 111 8.06 5.10 7.22
N SER A 112 7.37 5.75 6.27
CA SER A 112 7.94 6.52 5.14
C SER A 112 9.05 5.83 4.33
N ASN A 113 9.09 4.49 4.35
CA ASN A 113 10.10 3.72 3.63
C ASN A 113 9.67 3.48 2.17
N ARG A 114 10.51 3.90 1.22
CA ARG A 114 10.30 3.75 -0.24
C ARG A 114 9.94 2.31 -0.64
N LYS A 115 10.77 1.33 -0.24
CA LYS A 115 10.53 -0.09 -0.57
C LYS A 115 9.18 -0.58 -0.05
N LYS A 116 8.82 -0.21 1.20
CA LYS A 116 7.52 -0.58 1.78
C LYS A 116 6.35 0.10 1.09
N ALA A 117 6.52 1.30 0.54
CA ALA A 117 5.45 2.02 -0.16
C ALA A 117 5.14 1.32 -1.49
N ILE A 118 6.18 0.95 -2.23
CA ILE A 118 6.04 0.13 -3.44
C ILE A 118 5.43 -1.23 -3.10
N ALA A 119 5.92 -1.90 -2.04
CA ALA A 119 5.37 -3.18 -1.59
C ALA A 119 3.88 -3.07 -1.23
N TYR A 120 3.46 -1.97 -0.59
CA TYR A 120 2.07 -1.74 -0.23
C TYR A 120 1.18 -1.50 -1.46
N ALA A 121 1.66 -0.76 -2.46
CA ALA A 121 0.96 -0.61 -3.72
C ALA A 121 0.80 -1.97 -4.44
N CYS A 122 1.86 -2.79 -4.45
CA CYS A 122 1.82 -4.16 -4.96
C CYS A 122 0.82 -5.03 -4.17
N PHE A 123 0.80 -4.92 -2.85
CA PHE A 123 -0.15 -5.65 -2.00
C PHE A 123 -1.60 -5.32 -2.35
N LEU A 124 -1.95 -4.04 -2.53
CA LEU A 124 -3.30 -3.63 -2.91
C LEU A 124 -3.67 -4.15 -4.31
N TYR A 125 -2.78 -4.00 -5.28
CA TYR A 125 -2.97 -4.50 -6.65
C TYR A 125 -3.21 -6.02 -6.66
N GLN A 126 -2.32 -6.78 -6.02
CA GLN A 126 -2.41 -8.23 -6.03
C GLN A 126 -3.61 -8.72 -5.21
N SER A 127 -3.92 -8.09 -4.08
CA SER A 127 -5.11 -8.42 -3.29
C SER A 127 -6.41 -8.14 -4.06
N PHE A 128 -6.43 -7.12 -4.91
CA PHE A 128 -7.54 -6.86 -5.82
C PHE A 128 -7.67 -7.95 -6.89
N LEU A 129 -6.56 -8.35 -7.53
CA LEU A 129 -6.55 -9.44 -8.52
C LEU A 129 -7.00 -10.78 -7.95
N GLN A 130 -6.59 -11.09 -6.71
CA GLN A 130 -7.00 -12.33 -6.02
C GLN A 130 -8.45 -12.28 -5.50
N GLY A 131 -9.15 -11.15 -5.66
CA GLY A 131 -10.51 -10.98 -5.16
C GLY A 131 -10.61 -10.82 -3.64
N TYR A 132 -9.48 -10.62 -2.93
CA TYR A 132 -9.46 -10.42 -1.48
C TYR A 132 -9.86 -8.99 -1.08
N LEU A 133 -9.70 -8.03 -1.99
CA LEU A 133 -10.17 -6.66 -1.83
C LEU A 133 -11.16 -6.31 -2.96
N PRO A 134 -12.45 -6.10 -2.65
CA PRO A 134 -13.41 -5.60 -3.63
C PRO A 134 -13.12 -4.15 -4.05
N LYS A 135 -13.67 -3.76 -5.21
CA LYS A 135 -13.42 -2.45 -5.87
C LYS A 135 -13.61 -1.24 -4.94
N ASN A 136 -14.64 -1.24 -4.11
CA ASN A 136 -14.94 -0.16 -3.17
C ASN A 136 -13.86 -0.03 -2.08
N GLN A 137 -13.40 -1.15 -1.53
CA GLN A 137 -12.36 -1.17 -0.49
C GLN A 137 -11.00 -0.77 -1.04
N VAL A 138 -10.61 -1.29 -2.22
CA VAL A 138 -9.33 -0.93 -2.83
C VAL A 138 -9.30 0.54 -3.22
N GLY A 139 -10.41 1.13 -3.69
CA GLY A 139 -10.47 2.57 -3.99
C GLY A 139 -10.22 3.44 -2.75
N SER A 140 -10.84 3.09 -1.62
CA SER A 140 -10.63 3.79 -0.33
C SER A 140 -9.17 3.68 0.15
N LEU A 141 -8.59 2.48 0.07
CA LEU A 141 -7.20 2.22 0.46
C LEU A 141 -6.21 2.93 -0.47
N CYS A 142 -6.41 2.85 -1.78
CA CYS A 142 -5.61 3.56 -2.78
C CYS A 142 -5.67 5.07 -2.59
N GLY A 143 -6.78 5.64 -2.12
CA GLY A 143 -6.90 7.07 -1.78
C GLY A 143 -6.01 7.52 -0.62
N LYS A 144 -5.67 6.62 0.31
CA LYS A 144 -4.77 6.87 1.47
C LYS A 144 -3.37 6.28 1.29
N MET A 145 -3.15 5.55 0.20
CA MET A 145 -1.90 4.86 -0.08
C MET A 145 -0.69 5.83 -0.17
N PRO A 146 0.38 5.58 0.60
CA PRO A 146 1.65 6.28 0.43
C PRO A 146 2.21 6.03 -0.98
N LEU A 147 2.65 7.10 -1.65
CA LEU A 147 3.30 7.04 -2.96
C LEU A 147 4.75 7.46 -2.87
N VAL A 148 5.57 6.86 -3.73
CA VAL A 148 6.95 7.25 -3.97
C VAL A 148 6.98 8.22 -5.16
N ASP A 149 7.52 9.40 -4.98
CA ASP A 149 7.72 10.35 -6.07
C ASP A 149 8.95 10.02 -6.93
N SER A 150 9.16 10.76 -8.01
CA SER A 150 10.33 10.61 -8.90
C SER A 150 11.67 10.89 -8.23
N TYR A 151 11.69 11.53 -7.06
CA TYR A 151 12.89 11.75 -6.24
C TYR A 151 13.09 10.66 -5.18
N GLY A 152 12.16 9.70 -5.06
CA GLY A 152 12.21 8.63 -4.08
C GLY A 152 11.62 8.99 -2.72
N HIS A 153 10.98 10.15 -2.57
CA HIS A 153 10.31 10.54 -1.34
C HIS A 153 8.95 9.89 -1.22
N VAL A 154 8.57 9.54 0.02
CA VAL A 154 7.25 8.98 0.31
C VAL A 154 6.31 10.05 0.82
N THR A 155 5.13 10.16 0.20
CA THR A 155 4.08 11.10 0.62
C THR A 155 2.69 10.47 0.52
N THR A 156 1.78 10.91 1.39
CA THR A 156 0.35 10.59 1.34
C THR A 156 -0.49 11.78 0.86
N VAL A 157 0.11 12.97 0.79
CA VAL A 157 -0.56 14.22 0.38
C VAL A 157 -0.46 14.36 -1.12
N ARG A 158 -1.61 14.41 -1.80
CA ARG A 158 -1.69 14.57 -3.25
C ARG A 158 -2.97 15.26 -3.70
N SER A 159 -2.83 16.24 -4.57
CA SER A 159 -3.94 16.83 -5.33
C SER A 159 -4.08 16.22 -6.72
N GLY A 160 -3.02 15.63 -7.25
CA GLY A 160 -2.99 14.92 -8.52
C GLY A 160 -1.77 14.01 -8.61
N VAL A 161 -1.85 12.99 -9.46
CA VAL A 161 -0.78 12.00 -9.64
C VAL A 161 -0.45 11.89 -11.13
N LEU A 162 0.76 12.28 -11.47
CA LEU A 162 1.35 12.09 -12.79
C LEU A 162 1.96 10.70 -12.88
N VAL A 163 1.79 10.07 -14.04
CA VAL A 163 2.57 8.88 -14.40
C VAL A 163 4.07 9.21 -14.49
N PRO A 164 4.98 8.23 -14.31
CA PRO A 164 6.42 8.46 -14.36
C PRO A 164 6.86 9.09 -15.69
N ALA A 165 7.86 9.98 -15.69
CA ALA A 165 8.30 10.67 -16.91
C ALA A 165 8.65 9.72 -18.07
N ASN A 166 9.30 8.59 -17.74
CA ASN A 166 9.69 7.60 -18.72
C ASN A 166 8.46 6.95 -19.38
N GLY A 167 8.32 7.17 -20.70
CA GLY A 167 7.18 6.71 -21.50
C GLY A 167 5.95 7.61 -21.45
N SER A 168 6.03 8.78 -20.79
CA SER A 168 4.92 9.73 -20.71
C SER A 168 5.08 10.88 -21.70
N LYS A 169 3.98 11.37 -22.25
CA LYS A 169 3.95 12.49 -23.19
C LYS A 169 4.11 13.84 -22.49
N TRP A 170 3.72 13.95 -21.22
CA TRP A 170 3.87 15.22 -20.50
C TRP A 170 5.33 15.70 -20.47
N VAL A 171 6.33 14.81 -20.40
CA VAL A 171 7.74 15.20 -20.39
C VAL A 171 8.16 15.89 -21.69
N GLU A 172 7.62 15.45 -22.83
CA GLU A 172 7.86 16.07 -24.14
C GLU A 172 7.23 17.46 -24.23
N LEU A 173 6.10 17.68 -23.53
CA LEU A 173 5.34 18.93 -23.58
C LEU A 173 5.89 20.02 -22.66
N ILE A 174 6.27 19.68 -21.43
CA ILE A 174 6.69 20.67 -20.42
C ILE A 174 8.16 20.55 -20.01
N GLY A 175 8.87 19.53 -20.46
CA GLY A 175 10.30 19.27 -20.18
C GLY A 175 10.57 18.81 -18.76
N TYR A 176 10.06 19.52 -17.76
CA TYR A 176 10.23 19.21 -16.34
C TYR A 176 8.93 19.46 -15.56
N ASN A 177 8.75 18.67 -14.50
CA ASN A 177 7.54 18.74 -13.69
C ASN A 177 7.54 19.99 -12.79
N THR A 178 6.80 21.03 -13.20
CA THR A 178 6.58 22.26 -12.43
C THR A 178 5.44 22.14 -11.41
N TRP A 179 4.68 21.04 -11.40
CA TRP A 179 3.49 20.86 -10.58
C TRP A 179 3.80 20.32 -9.18
N ASN A 180 5.01 19.80 -8.97
CA ASN A 180 5.51 19.26 -7.69
C ASN A 180 5.31 20.21 -6.49
N LYS A 181 5.44 21.53 -6.68
CA LYS A 181 5.24 22.55 -5.63
C LYS A 181 3.79 22.70 -5.15
N LYS A 182 2.82 22.10 -5.85
CA LYS A 182 1.38 22.23 -5.58
C LYS A 182 0.73 20.93 -5.14
N THR A 183 1.48 20.05 -4.47
CA THR A 183 1.03 18.72 -4.02
C THR A 183 0.66 17.75 -5.15
N TYR A 184 1.13 18.00 -6.37
CA TYR A 184 1.07 16.99 -7.43
C TYR A 184 2.30 16.11 -7.33
N ILE A 185 2.10 14.80 -7.49
CA ILE A 185 3.18 13.83 -7.40
C ILE A 185 3.40 13.25 -8.79
N GLU A 186 4.64 13.24 -9.25
CA GLU A 186 5.07 12.34 -10.33
C GLU A 186 5.53 11.03 -9.71
N LEU A 187 4.93 9.92 -10.14
CA LEU A 187 5.32 8.59 -9.67
C LEU A 187 6.76 8.27 -10.08
N GLY A 188 7.52 7.65 -9.17
CA GLY A 188 8.87 7.16 -9.50
C GLY A 188 8.89 6.00 -10.49
N GLU A 189 10.04 5.74 -11.09
CA GLU A 189 10.21 4.64 -12.06
C GLU A 189 10.00 3.24 -11.47
N ASP A 190 10.08 3.09 -10.13
CA ASP A 190 9.77 1.83 -9.42
C ASP A 190 8.38 1.26 -9.79
N TYR A 191 7.45 2.13 -10.18
CA TYR A 191 6.11 1.72 -10.58
C TYR A 191 6.09 1.07 -11.98
N LEU A 192 7.00 1.43 -12.88
CA LEU A 192 7.08 0.88 -14.25
C LEU A 192 7.67 -0.54 -14.29
N HIS A 193 8.66 -0.82 -13.44
CA HIS A 193 9.42 -2.06 -13.54
C HIS A 193 8.73 -3.22 -12.82
N PRO A 194 8.87 -4.47 -13.31
CA PRO A 194 8.44 -5.64 -12.56
C PRO A 194 9.09 -5.68 -11.18
N ALA A 195 8.34 -6.09 -10.17
CA ALA A 195 8.85 -6.28 -8.82
C ALA A 195 8.13 -7.45 -8.16
N CYS A 196 8.83 -8.14 -7.27
CA CYS A 196 8.29 -9.27 -6.51
C CYS A 196 8.34 -8.99 -5.01
N PHE A 197 7.22 -9.22 -4.34
CA PHE A 197 7.01 -9.01 -2.92
C PHE A 197 6.16 -10.15 -2.38
N ALA A 198 6.50 -10.68 -1.19
CA ALA A 198 5.79 -11.79 -0.56
C ALA A 198 5.56 -12.99 -1.51
N GLY A 199 6.54 -13.30 -2.37
CA GLY A 199 6.44 -14.38 -3.36
C GLY A 199 5.52 -14.12 -4.56
N THR A 200 4.95 -12.92 -4.68
CA THR A 200 4.08 -12.51 -5.80
C THR A 200 4.78 -11.46 -6.66
N CYS A 201 4.59 -11.51 -7.98
CA CYS A 201 5.21 -10.57 -8.91
C CYS A 201 4.17 -9.74 -9.66
N LYS A 202 4.44 -8.46 -9.89
CA LYS A 202 3.63 -7.58 -10.74
C LYS A 202 4.20 -7.49 -12.16
N SER A 203 3.32 -7.39 -13.16
CA SER A 203 3.70 -6.91 -14.50
C SER A 203 3.65 -5.38 -14.52
N GLY A 204 4.59 -4.72 -15.22
CA GLY A 204 4.65 -3.26 -15.26
C GLY A 204 3.36 -2.64 -15.84
N LYS A 205 2.91 -3.15 -17.01
CA LYS A 205 1.75 -2.60 -17.73
C LYS A 205 0.43 -2.71 -16.96
N GLN A 206 0.08 -3.90 -16.46
CA GLN A 206 -1.20 -4.10 -15.75
C GLN A 206 -1.19 -3.39 -14.39
N PHE A 207 -0.03 -3.30 -13.74
CA PHE A 207 0.10 -2.53 -12.52
C PHE A 207 -0.10 -1.04 -12.76
N MET A 208 0.46 -0.48 -13.84
CA MET A 208 0.20 0.92 -14.21
C MET A 208 -1.28 1.16 -14.50
N GLU A 209 -1.98 0.24 -15.19
CA GLU A 209 -3.42 0.34 -15.43
C GLU A 209 -4.24 0.36 -14.12
N PHE A 210 -3.83 -0.47 -13.14
CA PHE A 210 -4.40 -0.43 -11.80
C PHE A 210 -4.19 0.93 -11.12
N LEU A 211 -2.99 1.51 -11.20
CA LEU A 211 -2.70 2.83 -10.63
C LEU A 211 -3.49 3.94 -11.33
N SER A 212 -3.63 3.88 -12.66
CA SER A 212 -4.48 4.83 -13.39
C SER A 212 -5.92 4.76 -12.94
N THR A 213 -6.43 3.55 -12.70
CA THR A 213 -7.84 3.33 -12.30
C THR A 213 -8.11 3.72 -10.84
N HIS A 214 -7.24 3.30 -9.90
CA HIS A 214 -7.53 3.39 -8.47
C HIS A 214 -6.80 4.53 -7.76
N VAL A 215 -5.68 4.99 -8.31
CA VAL A 215 -4.88 6.12 -7.80
C VAL A 215 -5.09 7.38 -8.64
N LYS A 216 -5.73 7.25 -9.81
CA LYS A 216 -5.91 8.34 -10.79
C LYS A 216 -4.59 8.89 -11.30
N ALA A 217 -3.59 8.01 -11.44
CA ALA A 217 -2.35 8.35 -12.12
C ALA A 217 -2.64 8.60 -13.61
N ALA A 218 -2.28 9.76 -14.12
CA ALA A 218 -2.62 10.14 -15.49
C ALA A 218 -1.52 10.99 -16.13
N ASP A 219 -1.51 10.96 -17.46
CA ASP A 219 -0.66 11.80 -18.31
C ASP A 219 -1.43 13.08 -18.72
N ILE A 220 -0.75 14.09 -19.24
CA ILE A 220 -1.38 15.29 -19.82
C ILE A 220 -1.97 14.93 -21.20
N PRO A 221 -3.21 15.34 -21.54
CA PRO A 221 -4.08 16.30 -20.85
C PRO A 221 -5.13 15.67 -19.91
N HIS A 222 -5.01 14.37 -19.60
CA HIS A 222 -6.00 13.63 -18.81
C HIS A 222 -5.97 13.93 -17.31
N ILE A 223 -5.01 14.76 -16.87
CA ILE A 223 -4.93 15.32 -15.53
C ILE A 223 -5.13 16.83 -15.58
N SER A 224 -6.02 17.35 -14.72
CA SER A 224 -6.22 18.79 -14.62
C SER A 224 -4.99 19.47 -14.03
N PRO A 225 -4.52 20.59 -14.62
CA PRO A 225 -3.40 21.33 -14.07
C PRO A 225 -3.73 21.84 -12.66
N PRO A 226 -2.72 22.02 -11.80
CA PRO A 226 -2.93 22.64 -10.51
C PRO A 226 -3.62 23.99 -10.68
N LYS A 227 -4.59 24.30 -9.82
CA LYS A 227 -5.20 25.65 -9.79
C LYS A 227 -4.07 26.67 -9.67
N ALA A 228 -3.81 27.40 -10.74
CA ALA A 228 -2.95 28.56 -10.72
C ALA A 228 -3.87 29.75 -10.51
N GLY A 229 -3.68 30.48 -9.41
CA GLY A 229 -3.88 31.92 -9.53
C GLY A 229 -2.97 32.35 -10.67
N ILE A 230 -3.56 32.91 -11.73
CA ILE A 230 -2.79 33.41 -12.87
C ILE A 230 -1.74 34.36 -12.27
N PRO A 231 -0.43 34.10 -12.43
CA PRO A 231 0.56 35.06 -12.00
C PRO A 231 0.35 36.32 -12.84
N THR A 232 0.08 37.46 -12.20
CA THR A 232 -0.12 38.77 -12.82
C THR A 232 1.06 39.21 -13.70
N THR A 233 2.18 38.49 -13.65
CA THR A 233 3.42 38.79 -14.38
C THR A 233 3.35 38.57 -15.89
N CYS A 234 2.30 37.94 -16.44
CA CYS A 234 2.14 37.82 -17.91
C CYS A 234 1.75 39.15 -18.61
N LEU A 235 1.51 40.25 -17.88
CA LEU A 235 1.15 41.55 -18.48
C LEU A 235 2.35 42.37 -18.98
N TYR A 236 3.59 42.07 -18.60
CA TYR A 236 4.73 42.93 -18.96
C TYR A 236 5.35 42.63 -20.34
N VAL A 237 5.14 41.44 -20.92
CA VAL A 237 5.77 41.09 -22.21
C VAL A 237 4.98 41.66 -23.40
N VAL A 238 3.72 42.06 -23.23
CA VAL A 238 2.89 42.57 -24.34
C VAL A 238 3.02 44.09 -24.52
N MET A 239 3.57 44.84 -23.55
CA MET A 239 3.64 46.31 -23.62
C MET A 239 4.87 46.87 -24.37
N HIS A 240 5.85 46.06 -24.77
CA HIS A 240 7.10 46.55 -25.40
C HIS A 240 7.19 46.43 -26.93
N HIS A 241 6.10 46.03 -27.61
CA HIS A 241 6.06 46.02 -29.08
C HIS A 241 4.93 46.88 -29.64
N HIS A 242 4.95 48.18 -29.35
CA HIS A 242 4.37 49.18 -30.25
C HIS A 242 5.11 50.51 -30.15
N HIS A 243 6.15 50.65 -30.97
CA HIS A 243 6.60 51.97 -31.43
C HIS A 243 6.07 52.16 -32.86
N PRO A 244 5.19 53.13 -33.13
CA PRO A 244 4.92 53.58 -34.49
C PRO A 244 6.01 54.57 -34.90
N THR A 245 6.75 54.25 -35.96
CA THR A 245 7.61 55.19 -36.67
C THR A 245 6.75 56.15 -37.49
N THR A 246 6.76 57.43 -37.14
CA THR A 246 6.22 58.53 -37.96
C THR A 246 7.12 58.82 -39.16
N PRO A 247 6.57 59.06 -40.36
CA PRO A 247 7.37 59.50 -41.50
C PRO A 247 7.66 61.00 -41.40
N SER A 248 8.93 61.37 -41.52
CA SER A 248 9.41 62.74 -41.66
C SER A 248 9.09 63.29 -43.05
N GLY A 249 8.31 64.36 -43.10
CA GLY A 249 8.17 65.24 -44.26
C GLY A 249 8.68 66.65 -43.93
N THR A 250 8.78 67.50 -44.96
CA THR A 250 9.34 68.88 -45.04
C THR A 250 10.87 68.95 -45.14
N THR A 251 11.49 69.65 -46.10
CA THR A 251 11.03 70.62 -47.13
C THR A 251 12.11 70.69 -48.22
#